data_AF-A0A3D1TC83-F1
#
_entry.id   AF-A0A3D1TC83-F1
#
_cell.length_a   1.000
_cell.length_b   1.000
_cell.length_c   1.000
_cell.angle_alpha   90.00
_cell.angle_beta   90.00
_cell.angle_gamma   90.00
#
_symmetry.space_group_name_H-M   'P 1'
#
loop_
_entity.id
_entity.type
_entity.pdbx_description
1 polymer ?
#
loop_
_entity_poly.entity_id
_entity_poly.type
_entity_poly.pdbx_seq_one_letter_code
_entity_poly.pdbx_strand_id
1 'polypeptide(L)'
;MFSVLIVITEYDRLAYQTHRRVCLSKEEILNKLSDAVVTGKIEQAKAGAKEALAAKMEALTAINEGLVKGMSIVGDRYAAHQVYLPQVLMSAHTMYAGLDIL
;
A
#
# COMPACT_ATOMS: atom_id res chain seq x y z
N MET A 1 -10.74 24.82 29.56
CA MET A 1 -11.90 24.10 28.98
C MET A 1 -12.00 24.60 27.54
N PHE A 2 -11.13 24.19 26.62
CA PHE A 2 -11.28 23.04 25.73
C PHE A 2 -9.87 22.55 25.34
N SER A 3 -9.40 21.45 25.94
CA SER A 3 -8.03 20.92 25.75
C SER A 3 -8.00 19.45 25.31
N VAL A 4 -8.96 18.96 24.51
CA VAL A 4 -8.99 17.50 24.20
C VAL A 4 -9.24 17.16 22.72
N LEU A 5 -9.64 18.09 21.84
CA LEU A 5 -9.98 17.75 20.45
C LEU A 5 -8.84 17.88 19.42
N ILE A 6 -7.70 18.47 19.78
CA ILE A 6 -6.52 18.61 18.90
C ILE A 6 -5.64 17.34 18.92
N VAL A 7 -5.71 16.54 19.99
CA VAL A 7 -4.80 15.39 20.21
C VAL A 7 -5.09 14.22 19.27
N ILE A 8 -6.31 14.10 18.75
CA ILE A 8 -6.71 12.95 17.92
C ILE A 8 -6.22 13.10 16.46
N THR A 9 -5.94 14.31 15.99
CA THR A 9 -5.35 14.55 14.65
C THR A 9 -3.82 14.46 14.61
N GLU A 10 -3.14 14.49 15.77
CA GLU A 10 -1.68 14.35 15.87
C GLU A 10 -1.22 12.92 16.18
N TYR A 11 -2.11 12.05 16.67
CA TYR A 11 -1.76 10.66 16.98
C TYR A 11 -1.59 9.80 15.72
N ASP A 12 -2.31 10.10 14.63
CA ASP A 12 -2.09 9.45 13.32
C ASP A 12 -0.77 9.91 12.66
N ARG A 13 -0.29 11.10 13.02
CA ARG A 13 0.98 11.67 12.55
C ARG A 13 2.20 11.15 13.35
N LEU A 14 1.97 10.45 14.46
CA LEU A 14 3.00 9.94 15.39
C LEU A 14 3.23 8.43 15.32
N ALA A 15 2.47 7.69 14.50
CA ALA A 15 2.86 6.36 14.02
C ALA A 15 3.99 6.42 12.95
N TYR A 16 4.42 7.63 12.60
CA TYR A 16 5.65 7.93 11.87
C TYR A 16 6.88 7.88 12.81
N GLN A 17 6.93 6.85 13.65
CA GLN A 17 7.94 6.65 14.69
C GLN A 17 9.09 5.80 14.12
N THR A 18 10.15 6.50 13.68
CA THR A 18 11.45 6.29 14.34
C THR A 18 12.09 4.90 14.26
N HIS A 19 12.59 4.49 13.08
CA HIS A 19 13.80 3.63 12.96
C HIS A 19 14.56 3.88 11.65
N ARG A 20 14.96 5.14 11.43
CA ARG A 20 15.86 5.54 10.33
C ARG A 20 17.33 5.18 10.66
N ARG A 21 17.74 3.93 10.40
CA ARG A 21 19.13 3.52 10.16
C ARG A 21 19.17 2.48 9.03
N VAL A 22 19.35 2.97 7.80
CA VAL A 22 19.88 2.23 6.62
C VAL A 22 19.43 0.77 6.49
N CYS A 23 18.19 0.56 6.03
CA CYS A 23 17.73 -0.67 5.36
C CYS A 23 16.37 -0.32 4.73
N LEU A 24 16.09 -0.66 3.47
CA LEU A 24 14.72 -0.53 2.94
C LEU A 24 13.81 -1.40 3.83
N SER A 25 13.01 -0.75 4.69
CA SER A 25 12.22 -1.46 5.69
C SER A 25 11.04 -2.14 4.99
N LYS A 26 10.58 -3.27 5.53
CA LYS A 26 9.44 -4.03 4.99
C LYS A 26 8.27 -3.12 4.60
N GLU A 27 7.97 -2.11 5.43
CA GLU A 27 6.94 -1.10 5.18
C GLU A 27 7.13 -0.28 3.89
N GLU A 28 8.36 0.07 3.50
CA GLU A 28 8.58 0.81 2.25
C GLU A 28 8.23 -0.04 1.02
N ILE A 29 8.55 -1.34 1.07
CA ILE A 29 8.20 -2.28 -0.01
C ILE A 29 6.67 -2.47 -0.06
N LEU A 30 6.03 -2.59 1.11
CA LEU A 30 4.57 -2.69 1.21
C LEU A 30 3.87 -1.42 0.70
N ASN A 31 4.38 -0.24 1.05
CA ASN A 31 3.87 1.03 0.56
C ASN A 31 4.05 1.16 -0.95
N LYS A 32 5.21 0.78 -1.50
CA LYS A 32 5.43 0.74 -2.96
C LYS A 32 4.44 -0.20 -3.66
N LEU A 33 4.18 -1.38 -3.09
CA LEU A 33 3.21 -2.34 -3.62
C LEU A 33 1.79 -1.75 -3.62
N SER A 34 1.39 -1.14 -2.50
CA SER A 34 0.10 -0.46 -2.37
C SER A 34 -0.04 0.68 -3.39
N ASP A 35 0.97 1.55 -3.49
CA ASP A 35 0.98 2.67 -4.42
C ASP A 35 0.94 2.21 -5.88
N ALA A 36 1.62 1.11 -6.20
CA ALA A 36 1.58 0.53 -7.54
C ALA A 36 0.15 0.08 -7.90
N VAL A 37 -0.57 -0.55 -6.97
CA VAL A 37 -1.98 -0.94 -7.15
C VAL A 37 -2.88 0.28 -7.30
N VAL A 38 -2.71 1.28 -6.43
CA VAL A 38 -3.50 2.53 -6.46
C VAL A 38 -3.29 3.31 -7.76
N THR A 39 -2.07 3.32 -8.29
CA THR A 39 -1.73 3.99 -9.55
C THR A 39 -1.96 3.13 -10.79
N GLY A 40 -2.27 1.84 -10.62
CA GLY A 40 -2.47 0.88 -11.71
C GLY A 40 -1.20 0.58 -12.51
N LYS A 41 -0.03 0.62 -11.86
CA LYS A 41 1.28 0.39 -12.50
C LYS A 41 1.76 -1.04 -12.29
N ILE A 42 1.44 -1.90 -13.26
CA ILE A 42 1.81 -3.32 -13.31
C ILE A 42 3.32 -3.54 -13.09
N GLU A 43 4.17 -2.79 -13.80
CA GLU A 43 5.62 -2.99 -13.71
C GLU A 43 6.18 -2.62 -12.33
N GLN A 44 5.60 -1.62 -11.66
CA GLN A 44 5.98 -1.25 -10.29
C GLN A 44 5.50 -2.29 -9.28
N ALA A 45 4.31 -2.88 -9.47
CA ALA A 45 3.80 -3.94 -8.61
C ALA A 45 4.69 -5.20 -8.70
N LYS A 46 5.08 -5.59 -9.92
CA LYS A 46 6.02 -6.70 -10.15
C LYS A 46 7.38 -6.42 -9.51
N ALA A 47 7.91 -5.20 -9.64
CA ALA A 47 9.17 -4.80 -9.02
C ALA A 47 9.09 -4.87 -7.49
N GLY A 48 8.04 -4.32 -6.89
CA GLY A 48 7.80 -4.37 -5.44
C GLY A 48 7.63 -5.81 -4.92
N ALA A 49 6.97 -6.68 -5.69
CA ALA A 49 6.82 -8.10 -5.36
C ALA A 49 8.17 -8.83 -5.36
N LYS A 50 9.02 -8.56 -6.36
CA LYS A 50 10.40 -9.09 -6.39
C LYS A 50 11.25 -8.56 -5.24
N GLU A 51 11.13 -7.27 -4.91
CA GLU A 51 11.79 -6.67 -3.74
C GLU A 51 11.34 -7.36 -2.44
N ALA A 52 10.04 -7.67 -2.31
CA ALA A 52 9.50 -8.38 -1.15
C ALA A 52 10.07 -9.79 -0.99
N LEU A 53 10.18 -10.55 -2.09
CA LEU A 53 10.81 -11.85 -2.09
C LEU A 53 12.31 -11.77 -1.79
N ALA A 54 13.01 -10.79 -2.37
CA ALA A 54 14.44 -10.57 -2.12
C ALA A 54 14.71 -10.21 -0.65
N ALA A 55 13.82 -9.44 -0.03
CA ALA A 55 13.86 -9.10 1.39
C ALA A 55 13.44 -10.25 2.32
N LYS A 56 13.18 -11.46 1.79
CA LYS A 56 12.67 -12.63 2.52
C LYS A 56 11.43 -12.29 3.36
N MET A 57 10.56 -11.44 2.82
CA MET A 57 9.26 -11.18 3.42
C MET A 57 8.34 -12.37 3.18
N GLU A 58 7.40 -12.58 4.10
CA GLU A 58 6.35 -13.56 3.91
C GLU A 58 5.41 -13.04 2.81
N ALA A 59 5.22 -13.83 1.75
CA ALA A 59 4.39 -13.45 0.60
C ALA A 59 2.98 -13.04 1.05
N LEU A 60 2.44 -13.74 2.06
CA LEU A 60 1.13 -13.48 2.62
C LEU A 60 1.04 -12.08 3.29
N THR A 61 2.12 -11.61 3.93
CA THR A 61 2.22 -10.24 4.44
C THR A 61 2.29 -9.23 3.30
N ALA A 62 3.07 -9.50 2.25
CA ALA A 62 3.16 -8.62 1.09
C ALA A 62 1.81 -8.45 0.37
N ILE A 63 1.01 -9.51 0.33
CA ILE A 63 -0.34 -9.51 -0.24
C ILE A 63 -1.29 -8.71 0.66
N ASN A 64 -1.42 -9.07 1.94
CA ASN A 64 -2.40 -8.46 2.82
C ASN A 64 -2.07 -7.00 3.15
N GLU A 65 -0.81 -6.70 3.46
CA GLU A 65 -0.40 -5.37 3.90
C GLU A 65 0.01 -4.44 2.75
N GLY A 66 0.34 -4.98 1.58
CA GLY A 66 0.68 -4.21 0.38
C GLY A 66 -0.48 -4.16 -0.62
N LEU A 67 -0.73 -5.29 -1.29
CA LEU A 67 -1.66 -5.38 -2.41
C LEU A 67 -3.13 -5.15 -2.02
N VAL A 68 -3.62 -5.84 -0.98
CA VAL A 68 -5.00 -5.74 -0.49
C VAL A 68 -5.26 -4.36 0.12
N LYS A 69 -4.28 -3.80 0.83
CA LYS A 69 -4.33 -2.43 1.35
C LYS A 69 -4.47 -1.40 0.22
N GLY A 70 -3.71 -1.55 -0.85
CA GLY A 70 -3.83 -0.72 -2.05
C GLY A 70 -5.21 -0.82 -2.70
N MET A 71 -5.77 -2.04 -2.80
CA MET A 71 -7.11 -2.25 -3.34
C MET A 71 -8.21 -1.63 -2.45
N SER A 72 -8.03 -1.67 -1.12
CA SER A 72 -8.97 -1.03 -0.18
C SER A 72 -9.05 0.48 -0.43
N ILE A 73 -7.90 1.15 -0.62
CA ILE A 73 -7.85 2.58 -0.94
C ILE A 73 -8.55 2.88 -2.28
N VAL A 74 -8.36 2.03 -3.29
CA VAL A 74 -9.06 2.17 -4.58
C VAL A 74 -10.56 1.99 -4.42
N GLY A 75 -10.99 1.03 -3.59
CA GLY A 75 -12.39 0.80 -3.24
C GLY A 75 -13.03 2.01 -2.55
N ASP A 76 -12.35 2.61 -1.58
CA ASP A 76 -12.80 3.82 -0.90
C ASP A 76 -12.92 5.00 -1.87
N ARG A 77 -11.94 5.17 -2.76
CA ARG A 77 -11.99 6.19 -3.83
C ARG A 77 -13.14 5.95 -4.81
N TYR A 78 -13.45 4.69 -5.10
CA TYR A 78 -14.56 4.33 -5.98
C TYR A 78 -15.90 4.65 -5.32
N ALA A 79 -16.06 4.30 -4.03
CA ALA A 79 -17.21 4.67 -3.22
C ALA A 79 -17.37 6.20 -3.09
N ALA A 80 -16.26 6.94 -3.03
CA ALA A 80 -16.23 8.39 -3.00
C ALA A 80 -16.41 9.06 -4.39
N HIS A 81 -16.70 8.29 -5.45
CA HIS A 81 -16.81 8.77 -6.83
C HIS A 81 -15.57 9.52 -7.35
N GLN A 82 -14.39 9.23 -6.79
CA GLN A 82 -13.11 9.83 -7.19
C GLN A 82 -12.41 9.05 -8.32
N VAL A 83 -12.74 7.78 -8.50
CA VAL A 83 -12.23 6.91 -9.57
C VAL A 83 -13.37 6.21 -10.30
N TYR A 84 -13.14 5.86 -11.56
CA TYR A 84 -14.12 5.18 -12.41
C TYR A 84 -13.87 3.67 -12.48
N LEU A 85 -14.89 2.91 -12.86
CA LEU A 85 -14.81 1.45 -12.98
C LEU A 85 -13.60 0.94 -13.79
N PRO A 86 -13.22 1.54 -14.94
CA PRO A 86 -12.03 1.11 -15.68
C PRO A 86 -10.72 1.24 -14.89
N GLN A 87 -10.62 2.24 -14.01
CA GLN A 87 -9.44 2.46 -13.17
C GLN A 87 -9.37 1.40 -12.06
N VAL A 88 -10.52 1.05 -11.47
CA VAL A 88 -10.63 -0.03 -10.48
C VAL A 88 -10.22 -1.38 -11.09
N LEU A 89 -10.68 -1.66 -12.31
CA LEU A 89 -10.28 -2.87 -13.04
C LEU A 89 -8.77 -2.88 -13.32
N MET A 90 -8.19 -1.74 -13.69
CA MET A 90 -6.74 -1.62 -13.90
C MET A 90 -5.94 -1.86 -12.61
N SER A 91 -6.40 -1.35 -11.48
CA SER A 91 -5.83 -1.65 -10.16
C SER A 91 -5.93 -3.12 -9.80
N ALA A 92 -7.08 -3.76 -10.07
CA ALA A 92 -7.25 -5.19 -9.86
C ALA A 92 -6.29 -6.01 -10.74
N HIS A 93 -6.13 -5.66 -12.02
CA HIS A 93 -5.15 -6.30 -12.91
C HIS A 93 -3.71 -6.14 -12.39
N THR A 94 -3.38 -4.95 -11.87
CA THR A 94 -2.07 -4.68 -11.27
C THR A 94 -1.83 -5.53 -10.03
N MET A 95 -2.87 -5.71 -9.21
CA MET A 95 -2.85 -6.60 -8.05
C MET A 95 -2.56 -8.05 -8.46
N TYR A 96 -3.29 -8.58 -9.45
CA TYR A 96 -3.05 -9.94 -9.96
C TYR A 96 -1.64 -10.12 -10.53
N ALA A 97 -1.12 -9.13 -11.26
CA ALA A 97 0.25 -9.20 -11.76
C ALA A 97 1.32 -9.19 -10.65
N GLY A 98 1.02 -8.60 -9.48
CA GLY A 98 1.87 -8.69 -8.29
C GLY A 98 1.76 -10.05 -7.62
N LEU A 99 0.55 -10.64 -7.58
CA LEU A 99 0.30 -11.99 -7.06
C LEU A 99 1.01 -13.06 -7.87
N ASP A 100 1.05 -12.96 -9.21
CA ASP A 100 1.74 -13.93 -10.07
C ASP A 100 3.25 -14.04 -9.80
N ILE A 101 3.83 -13.06 -9.11
CA ILE A 101 5.26 -13.01 -8.78
C ILE A 101 5.55 -13.57 -7.39
N LEU A 102 4.64 -13.38 -6.43
CA LEU A 102 4.80 -13.73 -5.01
C LEU A 102 4.50 -15.20 -4.74
#